data_AF-A0A0Q7QYB6-F1
#
_entry.id   AF-A0A0Q7QYB6-F1
#
_cell.length_a   1.000
_cell.length_b   1.000
_cell.length_c   1.000
_cell.angle_alpha   90.00
_cell.angle_beta   90.00
_cell.angle_gamma   90.00
#
_symmetry.space_group_name_H-M   'P 1'
#
loop_
_entity.id
_entity.type
_entity.pdbx_description
1 polymer ?
#
loop_
_entity_poly.entity_id
_entity_poly.type
_entity_poly.pdbx_seq_one_letter_code
_entity_poly.pdbx_strand_id
1 'polypeptide(L)'
;MTGRETEAIRVAFAELRALAASADGIAEQQVLRDCCRRLIASPAESDLLSEREVDVLAHVATGLQNGEIAAALGVSAETVKSYLRSALAKLGAHSRLQSVEVARQAGLLP
;
A
#
# COMPACT_ATOMS: atom_id res chain seq x y z
N MET A 1 -18.71 7.32 7.80
CA MET A 1 -18.36 6.14 6.99
C MET A 1 -18.69 4.89 7.78
N THR A 2 -19.49 4.01 7.18
CA THR A 2 -19.73 2.66 7.66
C THR A 2 -18.49 1.79 7.42
N GLY A 3 -18.34 0.68 8.16
CA GLY A 3 -17.19 -0.23 7.96
C GLY A 3 -17.08 -0.79 6.54
N ARG A 4 -18.20 -0.91 5.82
CA ARG A 4 -18.24 -1.38 4.43
C ARG A 4 -17.72 -0.34 3.44
N GLU A 5 -18.00 0.94 3.66
CA GLU A 5 -17.49 2.03 2.82
C GLU A 5 -15.97 2.17 2.98
N THR A 6 -15.45 2.06 4.20
CA THR A 6 -14.00 2.10 4.46
C THR A 6 -13.29 0.92 3.80
N GLU A 7 -13.88 -0.27 3.83
CA GLU A 7 -13.30 -1.44 3.16
C GLU A 7 -13.26 -1.30 1.64
N ALA A 8 -14.32 -0.76 1.04
CA ALA A 8 -14.35 -0.48 -0.39
C ALA A 8 -13.24 0.49 -0.81
N ILE A 9 -12.95 1.52 0.00
CA ILE A 9 -11.87 2.48 -0.27
C ILE A 9 -10.50 1.79 -0.21
N ARG A 10 -10.28 0.87 0.73
CA ARG A 10 -9.00 0.15 0.86
C ARG A 10 -8.74 -0.77 -0.33
N VAL A 11 -9.78 -1.49 -0.77
CA VAL A 11 -9.69 -2.34 -1.96
C VAL A 11 -9.40 -1.49 -3.19
N ALA A 12 -10.15 -0.42 -3.41
CA ALA A 12 -9.93 0.50 -4.53
C ALA A 12 -8.53 1.13 -4.50
N PHE A 13 -8.03 1.50 -3.32
CA PHE A 13 -6.67 2.02 -3.15
C PHE A 13 -5.62 0.98 -3.56
N ALA A 14 -5.74 -0.27 -3.10
CA ALA A 14 -4.83 -1.35 -3.49
C ALA A 14 -4.85 -1.61 -5.01
N GLU A 15 -6.03 -1.63 -5.62
CA GLU A 15 -6.20 -1.81 -7.07
C GLU A 15 -5.57 -0.67 -7.88
N LEU A 16 -5.81 0.59 -7.49
CA LEU A 16 -5.20 1.75 -8.15
C LEU A 16 -3.67 1.70 -8.07
N ARG A 17 -3.11 1.23 -6.95
CA ARG A 17 -1.68 1.04 -6.77
C ARG A 17 -1.13 -0.09 -7.66
N ALA A 18 -1.85 -1.20 -7.76
CA ALA A 18 -1.48 -2.29 -8.66
C ALA A 18 -1.49 -1.83 -10.13
N LEU A 19 -2.52 -1.09 -10.55
CA LEU A 19 -2.61 -0.48 -11.88
C LEU A 19 -1.47 0.52 -12.13
N ALA A 20 -1.14 1.36 -11.15
CA ALA A 20 -0.02 2.30 -11.28
C ALA A 20 1.33 1.57 -11.42
N ALA A 21 1.49 0.43 -10.78
CA ALA A 21 2.73 -0.35 -10.83
C ALA A 21 2.90 -1.13 -12.15
N SER A 22 1.82 -1.39 -12.89
CA SER A 22 1.82 -2.13 -14.15
C SER A 22 1.57 -1.27 -15.39
N ALA A 23 1.29 0.03 -15.23
CA ALA A 23 1.09 0.95 -16.34
C ALA A 23 2.35 1.07 -17.21
N ASP A 24 2.18 1.00 -18.54
CA ASP A 24 3.27 1.11 -19.51
C ASP A 24 3.72 2.58 -19.71
N GLY A 25 2.82 3.54 -19.51
CA GLY A 25 3.08 4.97 -19.70
C GLY A 25 3.37 5.72 -18.40
N ILE A 26 4.42 6.57 -18.41
CA ILE A 26 4.80 7.43 -17.27
C ILE A 26 3.64 8.36 -16.86
N ALA A 27 2.92 8.93 -17.83
CA ALA A 27 1.82 9.84 -17.55
C ALA A 27 0.62 9.13 -16.87
N GLU A 28 0.29 7.92 -17.32
CA GLU A 28 -0.79 7.10 -16.75
C GLU A 28 -0.44 6.66 -15.32
N GLN A 29 0.80 6.20 -15.13
CA GLN A 29 1.36 5.86 -13.83
C GLN A 29 1.30 7.06 -12.86
N GLN A 30 1.64 8.27 -13.32
CA GLN A 30 1.56 9.48 -12.50
C GLN A 30 0.13 9.83 -12.11
N VAL A 31 -0.82 9.78 -13.05
CA VAL A 31 -2.24 10.06 -12.77
C VAL A 31 -2.80 9.09 -11.72
N LEU A 32 -2.52 7.79 -11.85
CA LEU A 32 -2.98 6.79 -10.88
C LEU A 32 -2.36 6.99 -9.50
N ARG A 33 -1.07 7.36 -9.44
CA ARG A 33 -0.39 7.70 -8.18
C ARG A 33 -0.99 8.93 -7.52
N ASP A 34 -1.29 9.97 -8.30
CA ASP A 34 -1.93 11.18 -7.78
C ASP A 34 -3.33 10.90 -7.24
N CYS A 35 -4.10 10.02 -7.90
CA CYS A 35 -5.37 9.53 -7.37
C CYS A 35 -5.18 8.85 -6.01
N CYS A 36 -4.17 7.98 -5.86
CA CYS A 36 -3.86 7.35 -4.57
C CYS A 36 -3.48 8.39 -3.51
N ARG A 37 -2.68 9.42 -3.85
CA ARG A 37 -2.29 10.48 -2.90
C ARG A 37 -3.49 11.28 -2.39
N ARG A 38 -4.55 11.42 -3.18
CA ARG A 38 -5.80 12.09 -2.76
C ARG A 38 -6.66 11.24 -1.82
N LEU A 39 -6.45 9.93 -1.77
CA LEU A 39 -7.19 9.00 -0.93
C LEU A 39 -6.60 8.85 0.49
N ILE A 40 -5.42 9.43 0.74
CA ILE A 40 -4.72 9.35 2.03
C ILE A 40 -4.70 10.72 2.73
N ALA A 41 -4.64 10.71 4.06
CA ALA A 41 -4.79 11.93 4.87
C ALA A 41 -3.51 12.76 5.03
N SER A 42 -2.32 12.14 4.98
CA SER A 42 -1.03 12.81 5.20
C SER A 42 -0.04 12.52 4.06
N PRO A 43 -0.17 13.19 2.91
CA PRO A 43 0.74 13.00 1.77
C PRO A 43 2.17 13.47 2.05
N ALA A 44 2.42 14.26 3.10
CA ALA A 44 3.76 14.69 3.50
C ALA A 44 4.55 13.59 4.24
N GLU A 45 3.86 12.68 4.93
CA GLU A 45 4.48 11.51 5.55
C GLU A 45 4.66 10.35 4.54
N SER A 46 4.11 10.49 3.33
CA SER A 46 4.24 9.49 2.27
C SER A 46 5.69 9.20 1.86
N ASP A 47 6.62 10.11 2.12
CA ASP A 47 8.06 9.91 1.89
C ASP A 47 8.73 9.00 2.93
N LEU A 48 8.07 8.68 4.05
CA LEU A 48 8.59 7.76 5.06
C LEU A 48 8.72 6.33 4.51
N LEU A 49 7.84 5.95 3.57
CA LEU A 49 7.83 4.67 2.90
C LEU A 49 8.11 4.85 1.41
N SER A 50 8.93 3.95 0.85
CA SER A 50 9.06 3.82 -0.59
C SER A 50 7.74 3.38 -1.20
N GLU A 51 7.58 3.65 -2.50
CA GLU A 51 6.37 3.27 -3.23
C GLU A 51 6.08 1.78 -3.12
N ARG A 52 7.09 0.92 -3.25
CA ARG A 52 6.92 -0.54 -3.15
C ARG A 52 6.52 -0.99 -1.73
N GLU A 53 6.97 -0.30 -0.69
CA GLU A 53 6.54 -0.59 0.68
C GLU A 53 5.06 -0.22 0.89
N VAL A 54 4.62 0.91 0.33
CA VAL A 54 3.20 1.30 0.38
C VAL A 54 2.33 0.34 -0.45
N ASP A 55 2.80 -0.09 -1.63
CA ASP A 55 2.09 -1.09 -2.45
C ASP A 55 1.84 -2.37 -1.65
N VAL A 56 2.88 -2.89 -1.01
CA VAL A 56 2.78 -4.10 -0.19
C VAL A 56 1.83 -3.89 0.99
N LEU A 57 1.96 -2.79 1.72
CA LEU A 57 1.09 -2.50 2.87
C LEU A 57 -0.38 -2.31 2.48
N ALA A 58 -0.65 -1.72 1.31
CA ALA A 58 -2.01 -1.57 0.78
C ALA A 58 -2.70 -2.94 0.60
N HIS A 59 -1.98 -3.92 0.05
CA HIS A 59 -2.51 -5.28 -0.12
C HIS A 59 -2.55 -6.07 1.21
N VAL A 60 -1.62 -5.80 2.12
CA VAL A 60 -1.69 -6.35 3.50
C VAL A 60 -2.96 -5.88 4.20
N ALA A 61 -3.34 -4.61 3.99
CA ALA A 61 -4.51 -3.98 4.59
C ALA A 61 -5.85 -4.54 4.11
N THR A 62 -5.88 -5.19 2.94
CA THR A 62 -7.04 -5.91 2.39
C THR A 62 -7.01 -7.41 2.69
N GLY A 63 -6.02 -7.89 3.47
CA GLY A 63 -5.96 -9.26 3.96
C GLY A 63 -5.15 -10.24 3.11
N LEU A 64 -4.52 -9.80 2.02
CA LEU A 64 -3.76 -10.69 1.14
C LEU A 64 -2.53 -11.26 1.83
N GLN A 65 -2.20 -12.51 1.50
CA GLN A 65 -0.97 -13.19 1.90
C GLN A 65 0.18 -12.87 0.94
N ASN A 66 1.42 -13.07 1.38
CA ASN A 66 2.60 -12.65 0.61
C ASN A 66 2.67 -13.25 -0.81
N GLY A 67 2.13 -14.46 -1.02
CA GLY A 67 2.04 -15.09 -2.34
C GLY A 67 1.03 -14.40 -3.27
N GLU A 68 -0.11 -13.98 -2.72
CA GLU A 68 -1.15 -13.24 -3.46
C GLU A 68 -0.67 -11.82 -3.78
N ILE A 69 0.01 -11.16 -2.83
CA ILE A 69 0.64 -9.85 -3.04
C ILE A 69 1.73 -9.94 -4.12
N ALA A 70 2.54 -11.00 -4.09
CA ALA A 70 3.58 -11.24 -5.08
C ALA A 70 2.99 -11.37 -6.49
N ALA A 71 1.90 -12.13 -6.64
CA ALA A 71 1.17 -12.24 -7.90
C ALA A 71 0.58 -10.89 -8.35
N ALA A 72 -0.04 -10.13 -7.44
CA ALA A 72 -0.63 -8.84 -7.75
C ALA A 72 0.40 -7.78 -8.19
N LEU A 73 1.61 -7.81 -7.62
CA LEU A 73 2.66 -6.82 -7.88
C LEU A 73 3.71 -7.27 -8.91
N GLY A 74 3.61 -8.50 -9.43
CA GLY A 74 4.56 -9.06 -10.39
C GLY A 74 5.98 -9.27 -9.82
N VAL A 75 6.09 -9.63 -8.54
CA VAL A 75 7.36 -9.85 -7.83
C VAL A 75 7.39 -11.21 -7.13
N SER A 76 8.50 -11.58 -6.49
CA SER A 76 8.57 -12.81 -5.70
C SER A 76 8.01 -12.62 -4.28
N ALA A 77 7.52 -13.70 -3.65
CA ALA A 77 7.09 -13.67 -2.25
C ALA A 77 8.22 -13.27 -1.28
N GLU A 78 9.47 -13.60 -1.59
CA GLU A 78 10.65 -13.16 -0.83
C GLU A 78 10.87 -11.65 -0.95
N THR A 79 10.66 -11.09 -2.16
CA THR A 79 10.70 -9.64 -2.38
C THR A 79 9.63 -8.94 -1.55
N VAL A 80 8.40 -9.49 -1.50
CA VAL A 80 7.33 -8.97 -0.63
C VAL A 80 7.73 -9.02 0.84
N LYS A 81 8.30 -10.13 1.32
CA LYS A 81 8.81 -10.21 2.71
C LYS A 81 9.87 -9.16 3.01
N SER A 82 10.77 -8.89 2.06
CA SER A 82 11.81 -7.88 2.19
C SER A 82 11.22 -6.48 2.34
N TYR A 83 10.30 -6.09 1.45
CA TYR A 83 9.59 -4.82 1.55
C TYR A 83 8.78 -4.70 2.84
N LEU A 84 8.08 -5.77 3.23
CA LEU A 84 7.30 -5.78 4.48
C LEU A 84 8.22 -5.59 5.70
N ARG A 85 9.38 -6.26 5.74
CA ARG A 85 10.35 -6.10 6.83
C ARG A 85 10.89 -4.67 6.91
N SER A 86 11.21 -4.08 5.76
CA SER A 86 11.67 -2.69 5.67
C SER A 86 10.58 -1.71 6.15
N ALA A 87 9.34 -1.92 5.70
CA ALA A 87 8.19 -1.13 6.13
C ALA A 87 7.93 -1.24 7.65
N LEU A 88 7.96 -2.45 8.22
CA LEU A 88 7.83 -2.65 9.67
C LEU A 88 8.91 -1.88 10.43
N ALA A 89 10.16 -1.94 9.99
CA ALA A 89 11.26 -1.22 10.62
C ALA A 89 11.06 0.30 10.57
N LYS A 90 10.67 0.84 9.41
CA LYS A 90 10.40 2.27 9.23
C LYS A 90 9.21 2.78 10.04
N LEU A 91 8.18 1.95 10.20
CA LEU A 91 6.98 2.26 10.98
C LEU A 91 7.13 1.96 12.47
N GLY A 92 8.25 1.35 12.91
CA GLY A 92 8.40 0.88 14.29
C GLY A 92 7.38 -0.20 14.68
N ALA A 93 6.87 -0.96 13.71
CA ALA A 93 5.87 -1.99 13.93
C ALA A 93 6.52 -3.38 14.12
N HIS A 94 5.91 -4.21 14.95
CA HIS A 94 6.36 -5.56 15.30
C HIS A 94 5.52 -6.66 14.65
N SER A 95 4.41 -6.31 13.99
CA SER A 95 3.57 -7.26 13.25
C SER A 95 2.98 -6.63 12.00
N ARG A 96 2.55 -7.47 11.04
CA ARG A 96 1.90 -6.99 9.81
C ARG A 96 0.58 -6.25 10.05
N LEU A 97 -0.15 -6.60 11.12
CA LEU A 97 -1.39 -5.93 11.47
C LEU A 97 -1.07 -4.58 12.10
N GLN A 98 -0.13 -4.55 13.03
CA GLN A 98 0.35 -3.31 13.65
C GLN A 98 0.91 -2.35 12.60
N SER A 99 1.64 -2.83 11.58
CA SER A 99 2.14 -1.94 10.52
C SER A 99 1.02 -1.27 9.72
N VAL A 100 -0.10 -1.96 9.49
CA VAL A 100 -1.28 -1.36 8.85
C VAL A 100 -1.94 -0.33 9.76
N GLU A 101 -2.06 -0.61 11.06
CA GLU A 101 -2.62 0.33 12.03
C GLU A 101 -1.78 1.61 12.14
N VAL A 102 -0.46 1.47 12.26
CA VAL A 102 0.47 2.62 12.31
C VAL A 102 0.41 3.41 11.00
N ALA A 103 0.43 2.75 9.85
CA ALA A 103 0.34 3.43 8.56
C ALA A 103 -0.98 4.20 8.40
N ARG A 104 -2.11 3.68 8.91
CA ARG A 104 -3.38 4.42 8.93
C ARG A 104 -3.36 5.61 9.87
N GLN A 105 -2.80 5.45 11.08
CA GLN A 105 -2.68 6.55 12.04
C GLN A 105 -1.81 7.69 11.50
N ALA A 106 -0.75 7.35 10.77
CA ALA A 106 0.11 8.29 10.05
C ALA A 106 -0.49 8.80 8.73
N GLY A 107 -1.74 8.43 8.40
CA GLY A 107 -2.41 8.90 7.19
C GLY A 107 -1.74 8.45 5.88
N LEU A 108 -1.02 7.34 5.88
CA LEU A 108 -0.33 6.73 4.73
C LEU A 108 -1.21 5.71 3.99
N LEU A 109 -2.25 5.22 4.65
CA LEU A 109 -3.27 4.31 4.11
C LEU A 109 -4.66 4.79 4.55
N PRO A 110 -5.71 4.49 3.75
CA PRO A 110 -7.10 4.75 4.13
C PRO A 110 -7.70 3.76 5.15
#